data_AF-A0A9Q3E7Y2-F1
#
_entry.id   AF-A0A9Q3E7Y2-F1
#
_cell.length_a   1.000
_cell.length_b   1.000
_cell.length_c   1.000
_cell.angle_alpha   90.00
_cell.angle_beta   90.00
_cell.angle_gamma   90.00
#
_symmetry.space_group_name_H-M   'P 1'
#
loop_
_entity.id
_entity.type
_entity.pdbx_description
1 polymer ?
#
loop_
_entity_poly.entity_id
_entity_poly.type
_entity_poly.pdbx_seq_one_letter_code
_entity_poly.pdbx_strand_id
1 'polypeptide(L)'
;MQQMTQIMANIQAASSYEASRPPALKTLSLKALEFFDGTQPFKVRSCIQSCQLIFNNDLENFSEDQKKVLYTTSFLIGRAEKWIEPSVSNLTNQASNYLLNSWNLFESQLFTLFGDPN
;
A
#
# COMPACT_ATOMS: atom_id res chain seq x y z
N MET A 1 33.38 20.57 -52.91
CA MET A 1 34.75 20.47 -52.37
C MET A 1 34.60 20.56 -50.85
N GLN A 2 35.02 19.57 -50.06
CA GLN A 2 36.42 19.24 -49.71
C GLN A 2 37.16 20.44 -49.09
N GLN A 3 37.98 20.28 -48.05
CA GLN A 3 38.08 19.31 -46.94
C GLN A 3 39.32 19.73 -46.13
N MET A 4 39.31 19.59 -44.79
CA MET A 4 40.50 19.83 -43.94
C MET A 4 40.96 21.31 -43.99
N THR A 5 41.79 21.87 -43.11
CA THR A 5 42.62 21.38 -41.98
C THR A 5 42.66 22.53 -40.93
N GLN A 6 42.98 22.40 -39.63
CA GLN A 6 43.53 21.28 -38.85
C GLN A 6 43.10 21.41 -37.36
N ILE A 7 43.28 20.33 -36.58
CA ILE A 7 43.33 20.30 -35.09
C ILE A 7 44.44 21.23 -34.52
N MET A 8 44.50 21.60 -33.23
CA MET A 8 43.94 21.01 -31.99
C MET A 8 43.32 22.13 -31.11
N ALA A 9 42.66 21.88 -29.98
CA ALA A 9 42.46 20.67 -29.16
C ALA A 9 40.99 20.62 -28.65
N ASN A 10 40.51 19.87 -27.65
CA ASN A 10 41.09 19.09 -26.54
C ASN A 10 40.41 17.72 -26.41
N ILE A 11 40.94 16.82 -25.56
CA ILE A 11 40.31 15.54 -25.20
C ILE A 11 40.42 15.31 -23.69
N GLN A 12 39.30 14.88 -23.09
CA GLN A 12 39.11 13.84 -22.05
C GLN A 12 38.14 14.29 -20.93
N ALA A 13 37.32 13.43 -20.29
CA ALA A 13 36.60 12.22 -20.73
C ALA A 13 35.73 11.72 -19.54
N ALA A 14 34.40 11.89 -19.60
CA ALA A 14 33.39 11.30 -18.70
C ALA A 14 32.03 11.48 -19.39
N SER A 15 31.19 10.47 -19.68
CA SER A 15 30.62 9.44 -18.80
C SER A 15 30.00 10.07 -17.54
N SER A 16 28.69 10.28 -17.48
CA SER A 16 27.71 9.19 -17.59
C SER A 16 26.32 9.67 -18.03
N TYR A 17 25.50 8.70 -18.41
CA TYR A 17 24.05 8.77 -18.52
C TYR A 17 23.46 9.05 -17.12
N GLU A 18 23.28 10.33 -16.76
CA GLU A 18 22.49 10.68 -15.58
C GLU A 18 21.01 10.42 -15.90
N ALA A 19 20.59 9.17 -15.67
CA ALA A 19 19.21 8.76 -15.75
C ALA A 19 18.39 9.63 -14.79
N SER A 20 17.54 10.49 -15.36
CA SER A 20 16.74 11.45 -14.59
C SER A 20 16.01 10.74 -13.46
N ARG A 21 16.52 10.91 -12.24
CA ARG A 21 16.06 10.19 -11.05
C ARG A 21 14.54 10.35 -10.95
N PRO A 22 13.75 9.26 -10.96
CA PRO A 22 12.30 9.39 -10.79
C PRO A 22 12.06 10.18 -9.50
N PRO A 23 11.19 11.22 -9.54
CA PRO A 23 11.13 12.23 -8.50
C PRO A 23 10.93 11.54 -7.16
N ALA A 24 11.96 11.59 -6.31
CA ALA A 24 12.10 10.69 -5.18
C ALA A 24 10.79 10.68 -4.38
N LEU A 25 10.09 9.54 -4.39
CA LEU A 25 8.71 9.43 -3.95
C LEU A 25 8.63 10.04 -2.56
N LYS A 26 8.03 11.25 -2.50
CA LYS A 26 8.13 12.14 -1.34
C LYS A 26 7.72 11.29 -0.16
N THR A 27 8.65 11.04 0.77
CA THR A 27 8.47 10.01 1.80
C THR A 27 7.26 10.38 2.61
N LEU A 28 6.12 9.84 2.20
CA LEU A 28 4.84 10.24 2.72
C LEU A 28 4.79 9.56 4.07
N SER A 29 5.15 10.33 5.09
CA SER A 29 4.95 9.99 6.49
C SER A 29 3.45 10.07 6.78
N LEU A 30 2.69 9.25 6.04
CA LEU A 30 1.50 8.56 6.50
C LEU A 30 1.81 8.17 7.93
N LYS A 31 1.20 8.92 8.84
CA LYS A 31 1.26 8.74 10.29
C LYS A 31 1.23 7.24 10.56
N ALA A 32 2.36 6.68 10.97
CA ALA A 32 2.66 5.25 10.82
C ALA A 32 1.46 4.42 11.27
N LEU A 33 0.88 3.65 10.33
CA LEU A 33 -0.47 3.09 10.41
C LEU A 33 -0.77 2.60 11.82
N GLU A 34 -1.62 3.35 12.54
CA GLU A 34 -1.92 3.03 13.93
C GLU A 34 -2.57 1.65 13.99
N PHE A 35 -1.87 0.70 14.61
CA PHE A 35 -2.37 -0.65 14.80
C PHE A 35 -3.77 -0.61 15.43
N PHE A 36 -4.73 -1.25 14.77
CA PHE A 36 -6.13 -1.21 15.17
C PHE A 36 -6.45 -2.47 15.98
N ASP A 37 -6.75 -2.28 17.27
CA ASP A 37 -6.98 -3.35 18.23
C ASP A 37 -8.45 -3.79 18.32
N GLY A 38 -9.37 -3.06 17.70
CA GLY A 38 -10.81 -3.28 17.81
C GLY A 38 -11.44 -2.82 19.13
N THR A 39 -10.81 -1.92 19.90
CA THR A 39 -11.36 -1.38 21.16
C THR A 39 -11.86 0.07 21.08
N GLN A 40 -11.38 0.87 20.12
CA GLN A 40 -11.73 2.29 19.98
C GLN A 40 -12.50 2.54 18.68
N PRO A 41 -13.85 2.59 18.68
CA PRO A 41 -14.61 2.50 17.44
C PRO A 41 -14.35 3.64 16.43
N PHE A 42 -14.20 4.86 16.92
CA PHE A 42 -13.83 6.04 16.14
C PHE A 42 -12.49 5.91 15.38
N LYS A 43 -11.59 4.97 15.77
CA LYS A 43 -10.31 4.75 15.06
C LYS A 43 -10.46 3.96 13.76
N VAL A 44 -11.49 3.11 13.60
CA VAL A 44 -11.59 2.24 12.41
C VAL A 44 -11.60 3.05 11.11
N ARG A 45 -12.30 4.19 11.11
CA ARG A 45 -12.35 5.13 9.98
C ARG A 45 -10.97 5.71 9.64
N SER A 46 -10.17 6.05 10.65
CA SER A 46 -8.83 6.62 10.47
C SER A 46 -7.82 5.58 9.95
N CYS A 47 -7.96 4.32 10.39
CA CYS A 47 -7.21 3.19 9.88
C CYS A 47 -7.52 2.98 8.38
N ILE A 48 -8.79 2.78 8.05
CA ILE A 48 -9.28 2.58 6.67
C ILE A 48 -8.89 3.71 5.73
N GLN A 49 -9.05 4.99 6.14
CA GLN A 49 -8.65 6.14 5.32
C GLN A 49 -7.14 6.18 5.04
N SER A 50 -6.32 5.74 6.00
CA SER A 50 -4.86 5.66 5.84
C SER A 50 -4.47 4.54 4.86
N CYS A 51 -5.13 3.38 4.93
CA CYS A 51 -4.98 2.29 3.97
C CYS A 51 -5.42 2.71 2.56
N GLN A 52 -6.59 3.34 2.43
CA GLN A 52 -7.10 3.87 1.15
C GLN A 52 -6.12 4.87 0.50
N LEU A 53 -5.48 5.76 1.28
CA LEU A 53 -4.48 6.70 0.76
C LEU A 53 -3.24 5.99 0.20
N ILE A 54 -2.83 4.87 0.81
CA ILE A 54 -1.72 4.03 0.33
C ILE A 54 -2.12 3.32 -0.97
N PHE A 55 -3.31 2.72 -1.03
CA PHE A 55 -3.79 2.01 -2.21
C PHE A 55 -3.92 2.93 -3.44
N ASN A 56 -4.36 4.17 -3.24
CA ASN A 56 -4.44 5.15 -4.32
C ASN A 56 -3.07 5.73 -4.73
N ASN A 57 -2.06 5.64 -3.88
CA ASN A 57 -0.68 6.05 -4.19
C ASN A 57 0.10 4.96 -4.95
N ASP A 58 -0.27 3.69 -4.81
CA ASP A 58 0.37 2.54 -5.46
C ASP A 58 -0.66 1.58 -6.08
N LEU A 59 -1.23 2.02 -7.20
CA LEU A 59 -2.26 1.28 -7.94
C LEU A 59 -1.76 -0.03 -8.56
N GLU A 60 -0.44 -0.21 -8.70
CA GLU A 60 0.14 -1.45 -9.25
C GLU A 60 0.13 -2.55 -8.18
N ASN A 61 0.69 -2.27 -6.99
CA ASN A 61 0.70 -3.23 -5.89
C ASN A 61 -0.69 -3.42 -5.26
N PHE A 62 -1.58 -2.42 -5.31
CA PHE A 62 -2.94 -2.50 -4.75
C PHE A 62 -4.05 -2.58 -5.80
N SER A 63 -3.71 -3.08 -6.99
CA SER A 63 -4.65 -3.43 -8.06
C SER A 63 -5.71 -4.46 -7.64
N GLU A 64 -5.32 -5.46 -6.84
CA GLU A 64 -6.18 -6.56 -6.39
C GLU A 64 -6.71 -6.33 -4.96
N ASP A 65 -8.01 -6.57 -4.76
CA ASP A 65 -8.66 -6.46 -3.44
C ASP A 65 -8.00 -7.35 -2.37
N GLN A 66 -7.53 -8.54 -2.75
CA GLN A 66 -6.84 -9.44 -1.82
C GLN A 66 -5.59 -8.80 -1.20
N LYS A 67 -4.83 -8.03 -2.00
CA LYS A 67 -3.63 -7.32 -1.52
C LYS A 67 -4.00 -6.20 -0.55
N LYS A 68 -5.12 -5.49 -0.79
CA LYS A 68 -5.65 -4.46 0.12
C LYS A 68 -6.08 -5.04 1.47
N VAL A 69 -6.80 -6.16 1.45
CA VAL A 69 -7.29 -6.84 2.67
C VAL A 69 -6.12 -7.44 3.46
N LEU A 70 -5.22 -8.17 2.82
CA LEU A 70 -4.03 -8.74 3.48
C LEU A 70 -3.10 -7.65 4.05
N TYR A 71 -2.91 -6.54 3.33
CA TYR A 71 -2.16 -5.40 3.84
C TYR A 71 -2.83 -4.77 5.07
N THR A 72 -4.13 -4.50 5.02
CA THR A 72 -4.85 -3.92 6.17
C THR A 72 -4.85 -4.87 7.37
N THR A 73 -4.94 -6.17 7.11
CA THR A 73 -4.87 -7.24 8.11
C THR A 73 -3.58 -7.22 8.91
N SER A 74 -2.44 -6.85 8.31
CA SER A 74 -1.15 -6.76 9.05
C SER A 74 -1.05 -5.58 10.02
N PHE A 75 -2.04 -4.67 10.02
CA PHE A 75 -2.20 -3.61 11.02
C PHE A 75 -3.32 -3.88 12.03
N LEU A 76 -4.02 -5.02 11.93
CA LEU A 76 -4.97 -5.45 12.95
C LEU A 76 -4.23 -6.18 14.08
N ILE A 77 -4.57 -5.85 15.33
CA ILE A 77 -4.04 -6.51 16.54
C ILE A 77 -5.19 -6.88 17.49
N GLY A 78 -4.93 -7.63 18.54
CA GLY A 78 -5.79 -7.70 19.72
C GLY A 78 -7.15 -8.38 19.48
N ARG A 79 -8.24 -7.60 19.40
CA ARG A 79 -9.58 -8.12 19.09
C ARG A 79 -9.83 -8.19 17.58
N ALA A 80 -9.35 -7.21 16.83
CA ALA A 80 -9.51 -7.19 15.37
C ALA A 80 -8.71 -8.32 14.69
N GLU A 81 -7.49 -8.57 15.17
CA GLU A 81 -6.67 -9.74 14.78
C GLU A 81 -7.40 -11.06 15.00
N LYS A 82 -7.95 -11.29 16.21
CA LYS A 82 -8.68 -12.53 16.55
C LYS A 82 -9.97 -12.76 15.77
N TRP A 83 -10.53 -11.71 15.17
CA TRP A 83 -11.67 -11.84 14.25
C TRP A 83 -11.24 -12.33 12.87
N ILE A 84 -10.15 -11.80 12.32
CA ILE A 84 -9.68 -12.13 10.96
C ILE A 84 -8.79 -13.38 10.91
N GLU A 85 -8.15 -13.75 12.01
CA GLU A 85 -7.29 -14.94 12.17
C GLU A 85 -7.88 -16.23 11.56
N PRO A 86 -9.13 -16.67 11.85
CA PRO A 86 -9.69 -17.88 11.24
C PRO A 86 -9.82 -17.81 9.70
N SER A 87 -9.89 -16.61 9.11
CA SER A 87 -9.87 -16.45 7.66
C SER A 87 -8.47 -16.53 7.08
N VAL A 88 -7.48 -15.91 7.73
CA VAL A 88 -6.06 -15.97 7.31
C VAL A 88 -5.50 -17.38 7.48
N SER A 89 -5.80 -18.03 8.60
CA SER A 89 -5.38 -19.41 8.94
C SER A 89 -5.99 -20.48 8.03
N ASN A 90 -7.05 -20.18 7.27
CA ASN A 90 -7.74 -21.14 6.40
C ASN A 90 -8.20 -20.50 5.08
N LEU A 91 -7.25 -20.20 4.20
CA LEU A 91 -7.48 -19.61 2.88
C LEU A 91 -8.30 -20.49 1.92
N THR A 92 -8.38 -21.81 2.14
CA THR A 92 -9.14 -22.74 1.27
C THR A 92 -10.62 -22.84 1.65
N ASN A 93 -11.03 -22.28 2.79
CA ASN A 93 -12.44 -22.16 3.15
C ASN A 93 -13.15 -21.10 2.29
N GLN A 94 -14.34 -21.43 1.78
CA GLN A 94 -15.13 -20.56 0.90
C GLN A 94 -15.45 -19.19 1.53
N ALA A 95 -15.78 -19.12 2.83
CA ALA A 95 -16.10 -17.87 3.51
C ALA A 95 -14.84 -17.00 3.71
N SER A 96 -13.72 -17.62 4.09
CA SER A 96 -12.41 -16.95 4.14
C SER A 96 -12.03 -16.38 2.78
N ASN A 97 -12.22 -17.15 1.70
CA ASN A 97 -11.94 -16.71 0.35
C ASN A 97 -12.83 -15.53 -0.08
N TYR A 98 -14.12 -15.51 0.29
CA TYR A 98 -14.98 -14.34 0.03
C TYR A 98 -14.56 -13.10 0.82
N LEU A 99 -14.26 -13.23 2.12
CA LEU A 99 -13.87 -12.10 2.96
C LEU A 99 -12.52 -11.52 2.53
N LEU A 100 -11.53 -12.37 2.26
CA LEU A 100 -10.18 -11.93 1.93
C LEU A 100 -10.02 -11.41 0.49
N ASN A 101 -10.87 -11.81 -0.45
CA ASN A 101 -10.79 -11.35 -1.85
C ASN A 101 -11.78 -10.20 -2.19
N SER A 102 -12.46 -9.61 -1.20
CA SER A 102 -13.36 -8.47 -1.42
C SER A 102 -13.12 -7.38 -0.39
N TRP A 103 -12.55 -6.26 -0.84
CA TRP A 103 -12.28 -5.09 -0.01
C TRP A 103 -13.57 -4.56 0.62
N ASN A 104 -14.63 -4.42 -0.17
CA ASN A 104 -15.91 -3.89 0.29
C ASN A 104 -16.57 -4.76 1.36
N LEU A 105 -16.42 -6.10 1.28
CA LEU A 105 -16.94 -7.02 2.30
C LEU A 105 -16.13 -6.95 3.59
N PHE A 106 -14.80 -6.90 3.49
CA PHE A 106 -13.90 -6.73 4.62
C PHE A 106 -14.11 -5.39 5.34
N GLU A 107 -14.15 -4.27 4.60
CA GLU A 107 -14.43 -2.93 5.13
C GLU A 107 -15.80 -2.90 5.82
N SER A 108 -16.85 -3.42 5.17
CA SER A 108 -18.20 -3.51 5.74
C SER A 108 -18.25 -4.31 7.04
N GLN A 109 -17.60 -5.48 7.12
CA GLN A 109 -17.56 -6.26 8.36
C GLN A 109 -16.71 -5.58 9.45
N LEU A 110 -15.58 -4.96 9.10
CA LEU A 110 -14.74 -4.24 10.04
C LEU A 110 -15.50 -3.05 10.68
N PHE A 111 -16.26 -2.29 9.88
CA PHE A 111 -17.16 -1.25 10.41
C PHE A 111 -18.36 -1.82 11.18
N THR A 112 -18.93 -2.96 10.77
CA THR A 112 -20.07 -3.58 11.48
C THR A 112 -19.68 -4.13 12.86
N LEU A 113 -18.43 -4.59 13.02
CA LEU A 113 -17.95 -5.23 14.26
C LEU A 113 -17.16 -4.28 15.17
N PHE A 114 -16.53 -3.24 14.61
CA PHE A 114 -15.63 -2.34 15.33
C PHE A 114 -15.82 -0.85 14.99
N GLY A 115 -16.83 -0.49 14.19
CA GLY A 115 -17.25 0.89 14.00
C GLY A 115 -18.16 1.38 15.13
N ASP A 116 -18.32 2.70 15.21
CA ASP A 116 -19.32 3.29 16.10
C ASP A 116 -20.71 3.14 15.43
N PRO A 117 -21.77 2.76 16.16
CA PRO A 117 -23.11 2.66 15.57
C PRO A 117 -23.67 3.97 15.00
N ASN A 118 -23.19 5.16 15.41
CA ASN A 118 -23.53 6.46 14.79
C ASN A 118 -22.36 7.47 14.87
#